data_AF-A0A0G4PA04-F1
#
_entry.id   AF-A0A0G4PA04-F1
#
_cell.length_a   1.000
_cell.length_b   1.000
_cell.length_c   1.000
_cell.angle_alpha   90.00
_cell.angle_beta   90.00
_cell.angle_gamma   90.00
#
_symmetry.space_group_name_H-M   'P 1'
#
loop_
_entity.id
_entity.type
_entity.pdbx_description
1 polymer ?
#
loop_
_entity_poly.entity_id
_entity_poly.type
_entity_poly.pdbx_seq_one_letter_code
_entity_poly.pdbx_strand_id
1 'polypeptide(L)'
;MLMFEETTLDAPAWPLTPPNSSDPKAPKDVSSVVTAIHVISTERAALAHLEHIYQTDARAQHDLARAVDQIARSVREGGKLVVCGVGKSGKVGRKIEATMNSLGVYSAFLHPTEALHGDLGLVRPNDTVLLISFSGRSPELLSLLPHLPATVPVIALTSHTHPASCPLLSLHGPSGMGILLPAPIHEDEESSFGVSAPTSSTTVALSLGDALAIATARKLHTATGKSPAEVFRGFHPGGAIGAAATAAETPLTTPSSGMSTRAFDSPASSVSLPWEEITNNQLIPPFNLQSPPEQRAISRDMLVALDQIPTASASPSQSPGDVRLLDILLTAIQNPNAKSWVLLSPSEIIPPRHIRALLSPGGDMDMRVSEVIAKNPGTPLVVPQSKWLLVADSTPLAEIRRTVSESRNGSDPVSVIAVVKDKASPASFLGVMEAEDLLDG
;
A
#
# COMPACT_ATOMS: atom_id res chain seq x y z
N MET A 1 32.46 43.88 46.80
CA MET A 1 32.14 44.81 45.69
C MET A 1 32.74 44.18 44.45
N LEU A 2 32.00 43.50 43.56
CA LEU A 2 30.61 43.64 43.13
C LEU A 2 29.95 42.25 42.98
N MET A 3 28.64 42.19 43.26
CA MET A 3 27.76 41.06 43.02
C MET A 3 27.40 40.98 41.53
N PHE A 4 27.31 39.77 40.98
CA PHE A 4 26.64 39.54 39.70
C PHE A 4 25.28 38.90 39.96
N GLU A 5 24.27 39.59 39.46
CA GLU A 5 22.84 39.38 39.63
C GLU A 5 22.35 38.45 38.51
N GLU A 6 21.73 37.33 38.86
CA GLU A 6 21.03 36.46 37.91
C GLU A 6 19.78 37.17 37.39
N THR A 7 19.75 37.47 36.09
CA THR A 7 18.55 37.97 35.40
C THR A 7 17.80 36.80 34.80
N THR A 8 16.73 36.38 35.46
CA THR A 8 15.71 35.48 34.93
C THR A 8 14.89 36.19 33.86
N LEU A 9 14.91 35.67 32.62
CA LEU A 9 14.04 36.11 31.54
C LEU A 9 12.61 35.59 31.79
N ASP A 10 11.74 36.45 32.30
CA ASP A 10 10.30 36.20 32.36
C ASP A 10 9.72 36.14 30.95
N ALA A 11 9.19 34.96 30.56
CA ALA A 11 8.34 34.83 29.39
C ALA A 11 6.95 35.44 29.68
N PRO A 12 6.36 36.24 28.78
CA PRO A 12 5.04 36.81 29.02
C PRO A 12 3.99 35.71 29.05
N ALA A 13 3.31 35.55 30.19
CA ALA A 13 2.16 34.68 30.35
C ALA A 13 1.06 35.11 29.36
N TRP A 14 0.82 34.28 28.34
CA TRP A 14 -0.33 34.47 27.46
C TRP A 14 -1.61 34.41 28.29
N PRO A 15 -2.59 35.31 28.08
CA PRO A 15 -3.86 35.25 28.78
C PRO A 15 -4.58 33.95 28.39
N LEU A 16 -4.66 33.03 29.33
CA LEU A 16 -5.49 31.83 29.23
C LEU A 16 -6.94 32.29 29.06
N THR A 17 -7.42 32.28 27.82
CA THR A 17 -8.86 32.42 27.57
C THR A 17 -9.51 31.18 28.18
N PRO A 18 -10.47 31.32 29.11
CA PRO A 18 -11.14 30.16 29.68
C PRO A 18 -11.79 29.35 28.55
N PRO A 19 -11.74 28.01 28.59
CA PRO A 19 -12.36 27.17 27.56
C PRO A 19 -13.84 27.54 27.45
N ASN A 20 -14.31 27.81 26.23
CA ASN A 20 -15.72 28.08 25.98
C ASN A 20 -16.53 26.88 26.44
N SER A 21 -17.60 27.12 27.21
CA SER A 21 -18.50 26.06 27.70
C SER A 21 -19.26 25.31 26.59
N SER A 22 -19.07 25.72 25.33
CA SER A 22 -19.58 25.11 24.12
C SER A 22 -18.60 24.15 23.43
N ASP A 23 -17.37 23.98 23.92
CA ASP A 23 -16.47 22.99 23.34
C ASP A 23 -17.05 21.58 23.56
N PRO A 24 -17.14 20.75 22.50
CA PRO A 24 -17.62 19.39 22.64
C PRO A 24 -16.72 18.67 23.64
N LYS A 25 -17.33 18.21 24.74
CA LYS A 25 -16.63 17.44 25.78
C LYS A 25 -15.82 16.33 25.12
N ALA A 26 -14.56 16.18 25.52
CA ALA A 26 -13.66 15.16 24.99
C ALA A 26 -14.38 13.80 24.89
N PRO A 27 -14.28 13.11 23.73
CA PRO A 27 -15.05 11.89 23.49
C PRO A 27 -14.73 10.85 24.56
N LYS A 28 -15.79 10.23 25.11
CA LYS A 28 -15.68 9.23 26.19
C LYS A 28 -14.94 7.96 25.77
N ASP A 29 -14.74 7.75 24.47
CA ASP A 29 -14.05 6.61 23.89
C ASP A 29 -12.90 7.09 23.00
N VAL A 30 -11.79 7.43 23.64
CA VAL A 30 -10.56 7.85 22.96
C VAL A 30 -9.93 6.70 22.15
N SER A 31 -10.17 5.45 22.55
CA SER A 31 -9.56 4.25 21.94
C SER A 31 -10.10 3.97 20.53
N SER A 32 -11.41 4.11 20.31
CA SER A 32 -11.99 3.91 18.98
C SER A 32 -11.56 5.02 18.00
N VAL A 33 -11.46 6.27 18.48
CA VAL A 33 -10.96 7.39 17.68
C VAL A 33 -9.51 7.19 17.26
N VAL A 34 -8.64 6.76 18.18
CA VAL A 34 -7.24 6.43 17.87
C VAL A 34 -7.14 5.32 16.81
N THR A 35 -7.95 4.27 16.95
CA THR A 35 -7.99 3.16 15.98
C THR A 35 -8.43 3.62 14.60
N ALA A 36 -9.49 4.44 14.53
CA ALA A 36 -9.98 4.99 13.26
C ALA A 36 -8.93 5.90 12.58
N ILE A 37 -8.25 6.74 13.36
CA ILE A 37 -7.16 7.59 12.84
C ILE A 37 -5.99 6.74 12.33
N HIS A 38 -5.67 5.64 13.01
CA HIS A 38 -4.63 4.70 12.57
C HIS A 38 -4.97 4.06 11.22
N VAL A 39 -6.21 3.59 11.04
CA VAL A 39 -6.69 3.07 9.75
C VAL A 39 -6.55 4.12 8.64
N ILE A 40 -7.07 5.34 8.86
CA ILE A 40 -6.99 6.43 7.87
C ILE A 40 -5.52 6.76 7.53
N SER A 41 -4.65 6.79 8.54
CA SER A 41 -3.23 7.11 8.35
C SER A 41 -2.49 6.03 7.54
N THR A 42 -2.82 4.77 7.78
CA THR A 42 -2.26 3.62 7.06
C THR A 42 -2.75 3.58 5.61
N GLU A 43 -4.04 3.81 5.36
CA GLU A 43 -4.56 3.90 4.00
C GLU A 43 -3.93 5.06 3.21
N ARG A 44 -3.73 6.22 3.86
CA ARG A 44 -3.00 7.35 3.27
C ARG A 44 -1.57 6.97 2.91
N ALA A 45 -0.86 6.25 3.79
CA ALA A 45 0.50 5.79 3.52
C ALA A 45 0.56 4.80 2.35
N ALA A 46 -0.44 3.91 2.24
CA ALA A 46 -0.57 2.99 1.11
C ALA A 46 -0.79 3.74 -0.21
N LEU A 47 -1.61 4.80 -0.22
CA LEU A 47 -1.79 5.65 -1.40
C LEU A 47 -0.53 6.43 -1.78
N ALA A 48 0.21 6.94 -0.80
CA ALA A 48 1.49 7.60 -1.04
C ALA A 48 2.53 6.63 -1.64
N HIS A 49 2.53 5.37 -1.19
CA HIS A 49 3.37 4.33 -1.77
C HIS A 49 2.97 3.99 -3.21
N LEU A 50 1.67 3.89 -3.50
CA LEU A 50 1.16 3.71 -4.86
C LEU A 50 1.62 4.86 -5.79
N GLU A 51 1.46 6.10 -5.35
CA GLU A 51 1.91 7.27 -6.11
C GLU A 51 3.42 7.19 -6.39
N HIS A 52 4.22 6.84 -5.38
CA HIS A 52 5.66 6.68 -5.53
C HIS A 52 6.02 5.67 -6.62
N ILE A 53 5.39 4.49 -6.63
CA ILE A 53 5.61 3.46 -7.67
C ILE A 53 5.37 4.03 -9.06
N TYR A 54 4.24 4.73 -9.27
CA TYR A 54 3.91 5.30 -10.57
C TYR A 54 4.74 6.55 -10.93
N GLN A 55 5.50 7.12 -9.99
CA GLN A 55 6.47 8.19 -10.25
C GLN A 55 7.88 7.66 -10.56
N THR A 56 8.28 6.53 -9.96
CA THR A 56 9.67 6.04 -10.02
C THR A 56 9.86 4.80 -10.87
N ASP A 57 8.84 3.96 -11.03
CA ASP A 57 8.92 2.73 -11.82
C ASP A 57 8.46 2.98 -13.28
N ALA A 58 9.44 3.02 -14.19
CA ALA A 58 9.21 3.19 -15.61
C ALA A 58 8.36 2.06 -16.23
N ARG A 59 8.42 0.83 -15.71
CA ARG A 59 7.58 -0.28 -16.17
C ARG A 59 6.13 -0.05 -15.76
N ALA A 60 5.88 0.33 -14.50
CA ALA A 60 4.53 0.63 -14.03
C ALA A 60 3.90 1.75 -14.86
N GLN A 61 4.66 2.82 -15.15
CA GLN A 61 4.24 3.91 -16.04
C GLN A 61 3.90 3.41 -17.45
N HIS A 62 4.78 2.60 -18.03
CA HIS A 62 4.60 2.04 -19.37
C HIS A 62 3.36 1.14 -19.44
N ASP A 63 3.16 0.25 -18.46
CA ASP A 63 2.03 -0.67 -18.42
C ASP A 63 0.71 0.05 -18.15
N LEU A 64 0.70 1.13 -17.34
CA LEU A 64 -0.47 2.00 -17.20
C LEU A 64 -0.84 2.69 -18.52
N ALA A 65 0.14 3.23 -19.24
CA ALA A 65 -0.10 3.80 -20.56
C ALA A 65 -0.62 2.75 -21.56
N ARG A 66 -0.04 1.55 -21.56
CA ARG A 66 -0.53 0.41 -22.36
C ARG A 66 -1.96 0.02 -22.02
N ALA A 67 -2.31 -0.03 -20.73
CA ALA A 67 -3.66 -0.34 -20.27
C ALA A 67 -4.67 0.69 -20.79
N VAL A 68 -4.38 1.98 -20.63
CA VAL A 68 -5.20 3.09 -21.13
C VAL A 68 -5.40 2.97 -22.65
N ASP A 69 -4.32 2.71 -23.39
CA ASP A 69 -4.33 2.59 -24.85
C ASP A 69 -5.16 1.39 -25.32
N GLN A 70 -5.01 0.27 -24.63
CA GLN A 70 -5.71 -0.96 -24.92
C GLN A 70 -7.22 -0.81 -24.66
N ILE A 71 -7.62 -0.28 -23.52
CA ILE A 71 -9.04 -0.05 -23.21
C ILE A 71 -9.65 0.93 -24.23
N ALA A 72 -8.96 2.04 -24.50
CA ALA A 72 -9.43 3.02 -25.48
C ALA A 72 -9.53 2.44 -26.89
N ARG A 73 -8.67 1.49 -27.27
CA ARG A 73 -8.75 0.78 -28.55
C ARG A 73 -9.97 -0.14 -28.59
N SER A 74 -10.15 -1.00 -27.58
CA SER A 74 -11.31 -1.90 -27.48
C SER A 74 -12.63 -1.14 -27.60
N VAL A 75 -12.79 -0.02 -26.86
CA VAL A 75 -14.01 0.79 -26.92
C VAL A 75 -14.23 1.40 -28.32
N ARG A 76 -13.17 1.90 -28.98
CA ARG A 76 -13.26 2.46 -30.34
C ARG A 76 -13.65 1.41 -31.38
N GLU A 77 -13.24 0.16 -31.18
CA GLU A 77 -13.56 -0.98 -32.05
C GLU A 77 -14.91 -1.64 -31.70
N GLY A 78 -15.75 -0.96 -30.89
CA GLY A 78 -17.08 -1.44 -30.52
C GLY A 78 -17.07 -2.55 -29.46
N GLY A 79 -15.94 -2.77 -28.79
CA GLY A 79 -15.80 -3.62 -27.62
C GLY A 79 -16.03 -2.85 -26.31
N LYS A 80 -15.72 -3.48 -25.19
CA LYS A 80 -15.83 -2.90 -23.84
C LYS A 80 -14.72 -3.34 -22.90
N LEU A 81 -14.62 -2.67 -21.77
CA LEU A 81 -13.87 -3.17 -20.61
C LEU A 81 -14.75 -4.15 -19.83
N VAL A 82 -14.28 -5.37 -19.61
CA VAL A 82 -14.94 -6.34 -18.72
C VAL A 82 -14.16 -6.39 -17.41
N VAL A 83 -14.77 -5.95 -16.32
CA VAL A 83 -14.14 -5.91 -14.98
C VAL A 83 -14.53 -7.16 -14.20
N CYS A 84 -13.55 -7.91 -13.72
CA CYS A 84 -13.74 -9.14 -12.95
C CYS A 84 -13.03 -9.06 -11.59
N GLY A 85 -13.68 -9.59 -10.56
CA GLY A 85 -13.08 -9.74 -9.23
C GLY A 85 -14.02 -10.47 -8.28
N VAL A 86 -13.46 -11.06 -7.22
CA VAL A 86 -14.22 -11.75 -6.16
C VAL A 86 -14.19 -10.97 -4.85
N GLY A 87 -15.18 -11.20 -3.98
CA GLY A 87 -15.20 -10.62 -2.63
C GLY A 87 -15.12 -9.09 -2.62
N LYS A 88 -14.22 -8.54 -1.79
CA LYS A 88 -14.00 -7.08 -1.69
C LYS A 88 -13.44 -6.48 -2.98
N SER A 89 -12.52 -7.19 -3.66
CA SER A 89 -12.01 -6.80 -4.98
C SER A 89 -13.12 -6.75 -6.03
N GLY A 90 -14.11 -7.65 -5.97
CA GLY A 90 -15.29 -7.59 -6.83
C GLY A 90 -16.16 -6.35 -6.58
N LYS A 91 -16.32 -5.93 -5.31
CA LYS A 91 -17.04 -4.68 -4.97
C LYS A 91 -16.32 -3.45 -5.50
N VAL A 92 -14.98 -3.39 -5.35
CA VAL A 92 -14.15 -2.36 -5.97
C VAL A 92 -14.31 -2.37 -7.49
N GLY A 93 -14.30 -3.56 -8.11
CA GLY A 93 -14.52 -3.72 -9.54
C GLY A 93 -15.85 -3.17 -10.04
N ARG A 94 -16.95 -3.35 -9.29
CA ARG A 94 -18.25 -2.74 -9.61
C ARG A 94 -18.20 -1.20 -9.53
N LYS A 95 -17.51 -0.63 -8.54
CA LYS A 95 -17.32 0.83 -8.46
C LYS A 95 -16.53 1.33 -9.67
N ILE A 96 -15.44 0.65 -10.04
CA ILE A 96 -14.62 0.99 -11.21
C ILE A 96 -15.46 0.92 -12.48
N GLU A 97 -16.23 -0.14 -12.69
CA GLU A 97 -17.15 -0.28 -13.82
C GLU A 97 -18.17 0.86 -13.89
N ALA A 98 -18.81 1.19 -12.77
CA ALA A 98 -19.72 2.34 -12.71
C ALA A 98 -19.02 3.67 -13.05
N THR A 99 -17.77 3.85 -12.58
CA THR A 99 -16.95 5.05 -12.86
C THR A 99 -16.58 5.14 -14.34
N MET A 100 -16.16 4.03 -14.94
CA MET A 100 -15.87 3.93 -16.38
C MET A 100 -17.11 4.33 -17.20
N ASN A 101 -18.27 3.75 -16.90
CA ASN A 101 -19.52 4.04 -17.60
C ASN A 101 -19.95 5.51 -17.42
N SER A 102 -19.79 6.10 -16.23
CA SER A 102 -20.08 7.52 -15.97
C SER A 102 -19.21 8.48 -16.79
N LEU A 103 -18.03 8.02 -17.18
CA LEU A 103 -17.07 8.78 -17.98
C LEU A 103 -17.14 8.42 -19.48
N GLY A 104 -18.16 7.66 -19.91
CA GLY A 104 -18.35 7.27 -21.31
C GLY A 104 -17.36 6.21 -21.81
N VAL A 105 -16.73 5.47 -20.90
CA VAL A 105 -15.91 4.29 -21.21
C VAL A 105 -16.79 3.07 -21.03
N TYR A 106 -17.22 2.43 -22.13
CA TYR A 106 -18.15 1.31 -22.04
C TYR A 106 -17.53 0.15 -21.26
N SER A 107 -18.18 -0.24 -20.17
CA SER A 107 -17.68 -1.24 -19.22
C SER A 107 -18.81 -2.14 -18.73
N ALA A 108 -18.49 -3.39 -18.37
CA ALA A 108 -19.40 -4.33 -17.73
C ALA A 108 -18.68 -5.13 -16.64
N PHE A 109 -19.38 -5.45 -15.55
CA PHE A 109 -18.83 -6.28 -14.48
C PHE A 109 -19.20 -7.75 -14.72
N LEU A 110 -18.23 -8.64 -14.59
CA LEU A 110 -18.41 -10.09 -14.71
C LEU A 110 -17.89 -10.77 -13.44
N HIS A 111 -18.79 -11.42 -12.69
CA HIS A 111 -18.37 -12.22 -11.55
C HIS A 111 -17.76 -13.53 -12.07
N PRO A 112 -16.53 -13.92 -11.65
CA PRO A 112 -15.84 -15.06 -12.27
C PRO A 112 -16.54 -16.40 -12.03
N THR A 113 -17.21 -16.58 -10.89
CA THR A 113 -18.01 -17.79 -10.64
C THR A 113 -19.22 -17.87 -11.58
N GLU A 114 -19.88 -16.75 -11.87
CA GLU A 114 -21.04 -16.74 -12.78
C GLU A 114 -20.59 -16.93 -14.23
N ALA A 115 -19.41 -16.39 -14.58
CA ALA A 115 -18.81 -16.60 -15.90
C ALA A 115 -18.62 -18.09 -16.21
N LEU A 116 -18.10 -18.85 -15.24
CA LEU A 116 -17.92 -20.31 -15.36
C LEU A 116 -19.26 -21.09 -15.43
N HIS A 117 -20.38 -20.45 -15.13
CA HIS A 117 -21.73 -21.04 -15.17
C HIS A 117 -22.64 -20.45 -16.26
N GLY A 118 -22.09 -19.72 -17.23
CA GLY A 118 -22.83 -19.30 -18.44
C GLY A 118 -22.62 -17.83 -18.84
N ASP A 119 -22.19 -16.98 -17.90
CA ASP A 119 -22.04 -15.54 -18.17
C ASP A 119 -20.78 -15.19 -18.96
N LEU A 120 -19.92 -16.18 -19.28
CA LEU A 120 -18.73 -15.98 -20.12
C LEU A 120 -19.09 -15.40 -21.50
N GLY A 121 -20.30 -15.64 -22.00
CA GLY A 121 -20.80 -15.03 -23.24
C GLY A 121 -20.86 -13.49 -23.22
N LEU A 122 -20.70 -12.87 -22.04
CA LEU A 122 -20.50 -11.43 -21.91
C LEU A 122 -19.19 -10.97 -22.58
N VAL A 123 -18.14 -11.80 -22.58
CA VAL A 123 -16.82 -11.48 -23.15
C VAL A 123 -16.81 -11.72 -24.66
N ARG A 124 -16.45 -10.69 -25.43
CA ARG A 124 -16.32 -10.73 -26.89
C ARG A 124 -14.86 -10.60 -27.33
N PRO A 125 -14.49 -11.07 -28.54
CA PRO A 125 -13.09 -11.04 -29.01
C PRO A 125 -12.42 -9.66 -29.07
N ASN A 126 -13.19 -8.57 -29.17
CA ASN A 126 -12.70 -7.19 -29.21
C ASN A 126 -12.71 -6.49 -27.84
N ASP A 127 -13.12 -7.20 -26.78
CA ASP A 127 -13.11 -6.66 -25.42
C ASP A 127 -11.70 -6.68 -24.82
N THR A 128 -11.54 -5.95 -23.72
CA THR A 128 -10.39 -6.05 -22.81
C THR A 128 -10.89 -6.46 -21.44
N VAL A 129 -10.20 -7.38 -20.77
CA VAL A 129 -10.58 -7.85 -19.42
C VAL A 129 -9.65 -7.25 -18.37
N LEU A 130 -10.23 -6.67 -17.32
CA LEU A 130 -9.54 -6.21 -16.11
C LEU A 130 -9.82 -7.18 -14.97
N LEU A 131 -8.79 -7.90 -14.51
CA LEU A 131 -8.85 -8.80 -13.37
C LEU A 131 -8.32 -8.08 -12.12
N ILE A 132 -9.12 -8.03 -11.06
CA ILE A 132 -8.74 -7.39 -9.80
C ILE A 132 -8.56 -8.47 -8.73
N SER A 133 -7.32 -8.65 -8.26
CA SER A 133 -6.98 -9.59 -7.19
C SER A 133 -5.70 -9.13 -6.50
N PHE A 134 -5.79 -8.78 -5.22
CA PHE A 134 -4.62 -8.36 -4.47
C PHE A 134 -3.50 -9.42 -4.51
N SER A 135 -3.81 -10.69 -4.26
CA SER A 135 -2.80 -11.77 -4.28
C SER A 135 -2.39 -12.23 -5.69
N GLY A 136 -3.19 -11.92 -6.72
CA GLY A 136 -3.03 -12.50 -8.06
C GLY A 136 -3.25 -14.01 -8.12
N ARG A 137 -3.81 -14.63 -7.07
CA ARG A 137 -3.95 -16.09 -6.92
C ARG A 137 -5.37 -16.57 -6.64
N SER A 138 -6.37 -15.70 -6.81
CA SER A 138 -7.78 -16.06 -6.59
C SER A 138 -8.16 -17.27 -7.47
N PRO A 139 -8.57 -18.41 -6.89
CA PRO A 139 -8.86 -19.63 -7.65
C PRO A 139 -9.92 -19.44 -8.73
N GLU A 140 -10.93 -18.61 -8.49
CA GLU A 140 -12.01 -18.33 -9.42
C GLU A 140 -11.51 -17.58 -10.67
N LEU A 141 -10.58 -16.64 -10.49
CA LEU A 141 -9.97 -15.90 -11.59
C LEU A 141 -8.99 -16.79 -12.37
N LEU A 142 -8.17 -17.59 -11.67
CA LEU A 142 -7.27 -18.54 -12.31
C LEU A 142 -8.03 -19.60 -13.12
N SER A 143 -9.18 -20.04 -12.63
CA SER A 143 -10.05 -20.99 -13.33
C SER A 143 -10.76 -20.36 -14.52
N LEU A 144 -11.03 -19.04 -14.49
CA LEU A 144 -11.63 -18.32 -15.60
C LEU A 144 -10.66 -18.15 -16.79
N LEU A 145 -9.38 -17.93 -16.53
CA LEU A 145 -8.38 -17.58 -17.55
C LEU A 145 -8.36 -18.50 -18.78
N PRO A 146 -8.33 -19.84 -18.67
CA PRO A 146 -8.30 -20.73 -19.83
C PRO A 146 -9.54 -20.65 -20.72
N HIS A 147 -10.63 -20.09 -20.22
CA HIS A 147 -11.89 -19.94 -20.96
C HIS A 147 -12.03 -18.56 -21.61
N LEU A 148 -11.17 -17.59 -21.28
CA LEU A 148 -11.16 -16.31 -22.00
C LEU A 148 -10.64 -16.52 -23.43
N PRO A 149 -11.21 -15.85 -24.44
CA PRO A 149 -10.68 -15.93 -25.80
C PRO A 149 -9.21 -15.47 -25.82
N ALA A 150 -8.33 -16.23 -26.47
CA ALA A 150 -6.90 -15.92 -26.52
C ALA A 150 -6.59 -14.55 -27.18
N THR A 151 -7.53 -13.99 -27.93
CA THR A 151 -7.44 -12.66 -28.56
C THR A 151 -7.81 -11.51 -27.63
N VAL A 152 -8.37 -11.79 -26.45
CA VAL A 152 -8.80 -10.77 -25.49
C VAL A 152 -7.63 -10.40 -24.59
N PRO A 153 -7.17 -9.13 -24.58
CA PRO A 153 -6.11 -8.69 -23.69
C PRO A 153 -6.55 -8.72 -22.22
N VAL A 154 -5.60 -9.05 -21.35
CA VAL A 154 -5.84 -9.14 -19.90
C VAL A 154 -4.98 -8.11 -19.17
N ILE A 155 -5.65 -7.26 -18.40
CA ILE A 155 -5.05 -6.33 -17.45
C ILE A 155 -5.22 -6.95 -16.07
N ALA A 156 -4.14 -7.13 -15.32
CA ALA A 156 -4.18 -7.62 -13.95
C ALA A 156 -3.84 -6.48 -12.98
N LEU A 157 -4.78 -6.12 -12.10
CA LEU A 157 -4.57 -5.19 -10.99
C LEU A 157 -4.31 -6.02 -9.72
N THR A 158 -3.06 -6.03 -9.25
CA THR A 158 -2.59 -6.92 -8.18
C THR A 158 -1.47 -6.29 -7.35
N SER A 159 -1.10 -6.88 -6.21
CA SER A 159 0.08 -6.47 -5.43
C SER A 159 1.42 -6.81 -6.08
N HIS A 160 1.45 -7.65 -7.12
CA HIS A 160 2.70 -8.01 -7.80
C HIS A 160 3.29 -6.78 -8.49
N THR A 161 4.61 -6.63 -8.38
CA THR A 161 5.38 -5.55 -9.01
C THR A 161 5.99 -5.97 -10.36
N HIS A 162 6.04 -7.28 -10.65
CA HIS A 162 6.59 -7.79 -11.91
C HIS A 162 5.65 -8.80 -12.60
N PRO A 163 5.44 -8.72 -13.94
CA PRO A 163 4.53 -9.62 -14.64
C PRO A 163 4.88 -11.11 -14.49
N ALA A 164 6.18 -11.43 -14.44
CA ALA A 164 6.65 -12.81 -14.30
C ALA A 164 6.30 -13.45 -12.95
N SER A 165 6.05 -12.66 -11.89
CA SER A 165 5.61 -13.18 -10.59
C SER A 165 4.09 -13.27 -10.48
N CYS A 166 3.35 -12.65 -11.40
CA CYS A 166 1.89 -12.56 -11.37
C CYS A 166 1.24 -13.79 -12.03
N PRO A 167 0.58 -14.68 -11.25
CA PRO A 167 0.01 -15.90 -11.82
C PRO A 167 -1.15 -15.64 -12.79
N LEU A 168 -1.86 -14.51 -12.63
CA LEU A 168 -2.92 -14.09 -13.55
C LEU A 168 -2.41 -13.77 -14.96
N LEU A 169 -1.14 -13.41 -15.11
CA LEU A 169 -0.53 -13.08 -16.40
C LEU A 169 0.30 -14.24 -16.99
N SER A 170 0.55 -15.28 -16.19
CA SER A 170 1.36 -16.43 -16.60
C SER A 170 0.59 -17.42 -17.49
N LEU A 171 -0.74 -17.35 -17.48
CA LEU A 171 -1.62 -18.40 -18.03
C LEU A 171 -2.42 -17.96 -19.26
N HIS A 172 -2.28 -16.71 -19.74
CA HIS A 172 -3.15 -16.18 -20.80
C HIS A 172 -2.42 -15.66 -22.03
N GLY A 173 -2.76 -16.24 -23.19
CA GLY A 173 -2.50 -15.72 -24.53
C GLY A 173 -1.04 -15.76 -25.04
N PRO A 174 -0.80 -15.31 -26.29
CA PRO A 174 0.53 -15.03 -26.82
C PRO A 174 1.28 -14.00 -25.98
N SER A 175 2.62 -14.06 -25.99
CA SER A 175 3.48 -13.08 -25.31
C SER A 175 3.08 -11.64 -25.67
N GLY A 176 2.79 -10.82 -24.66
CA GLY A 176 2.49 -9.39 -24.82
C GLY A 176 1.03 -8.97 -24.64
N MET A 177 0.10 -9.92 -24.46
CA MET A 177 -1.33 -9.63 -24.22
C MET A 177 -1.69 -9.38 -22.75
N GLY A 178 -0.77 -9.71 -21.84
CA GLY A 178 -0.85 -9.38 -20.42
C GLY A 178 -0.31 -7.98 -20.12
N ILE A 179 -1.02 -7.24 -19.27
CA ILE A 179 -0.62 -5.94 -18.74
C ILE A 179 -0.74 -5.99 -17.21
N LEU A 180 0.31 -5.64 -16.49
CA LEU A 180 0.29 -5.58 -15.03
C LEU A 180 0.08 -4.14 -14.57
N LEU A 181 -0.89 -3.94 -13.68
CA LEU A 181 -1.07 -2.71 -12.92
C LEU A 181 -0.70 -2.99 -11.47
N PRO A 182 0.54 -2.67 -11.04
CA PRO A 182 0.99 -2.91 -9.68
C PRO A 182 0.26 -2.01 -8.68
N ALA A 183 -0.24 -2.62 -7.62
CA ALA A 183 -0.96 -2.00 -6.52
C ALA A 183 -0.57 -2.64 -5.17
N PRO A 184 0.72 -2.77 -4.83
CA PRO A 184 1.13 -3.25 -3.51
C PRO A 184 0.77 -2.22 -2.43
N ILE A 185 0.64 -2.71 -1.20
CA ILE A 185 0.54 -1.88 -0.01
C ILE A 185 1.88 -1.92 0.73
N HIS A 186 2.24 -0.81 1.36
CA HIS A 186 3.49 -0.66 2.10
C HIS A 186 3.61 -1.59 3.32
N GLU A 187 2.48 -2.04 3.86
CA GLU A 187 2.36 -2.94 5.00
C GLU A 187 1.07 -3.75 4.88
N ASP A 188 1.13 -5.05 5.17
CA ASP A 188 -0.05 -5.93 5.15
C ASP A 188 -1.04 -5.58 6.27
N GLU A 189 -2.35 -5.64 5.98
CA GLU A 189 -3.38 -5.21 6.94
C GLU A 189 -3.38 -6.00 8.26
N GLU A 190 -2.93 -7.26 8.23
CA GLU A 190 -2.74 -8.05 9.45
C GLU A 190 -1.66 -7.47 10.35
N SER A 191 -0.57 -6.95 9.76
CA SER A 191 0.49 -6.26 10.50
C SER A 191 0.03 -4.89 10.98
N SER A 192 -0.68 -4.14 10.12
CA SER A 192 -1.16 -2.80 10.48
C SER A 192 -2.26 -2.80 11.54
N PHE A 193 -3.19 -3.76 11.52
CA PHE A 193 -4.42 -3.72 12.30
C PHE A 193 -4.69 -4.97 13.15
N GLY A 194 -3.87 -6.01 13.05
CA GLY A 194 -4.10 -7.30 13.70
C GLY A 194 -5.21 -8.14 13.04
N VAL A 195 -5.73 -7.71 11.89
CA VAL A 195 -6.78 -8.41 11.13
C VAL A 195 -6.50 -8.31 9.62
N SER A 196 -6.61 -9.43 8.91
CA SER A 196 -6.36 -9.49 7.46
C SER A 196 -7.57 -9.02 6.62
N ALA A 197 -8.40 -8.14 7.18
CA ALA A 197 -9.55 -7.58 6.47
C ALA A 197 -9.07 -6.58 5.41
N PRO A 198 -9.41 -6.74 4.11
CA PRO A 198 -8.96 -5.80 3.08
C PRO A 198 -9.47 -4.38 3.34
N THR A 199 -8.55 -3.44 3.55
CA THR A 199 -8.81 -2.00 3.72
C THR A 199 -7.86 -1.22 2.82
N SER A 200 -6.58 -1.11 3.19
CA SER A 200 -5.49 -0.50 2.41
C SER A 200 -5.44 -1.05 0.98
N SER A 201 -5.48 -2.37 0.83
CA SER A 201 -5.45 -3.04 -0.47
C SER A 201 -6.64 -2.66 -1.36
N THR A 202 -7.83 -2.52 -0.79
CA THR A 202 -9.03 -2.09 -1.53
C THR A 202 -9.01 -0.60 -1.87
N THR A 203 -8.47 0.24 -0.97
CA THR A 203 -8.34 1.69 -1.19
C THR A 203 -7.34 1.98 -2.30
N VAL A 204 -6.19 1.31 -2.31
CA VAL A 204 -5.18 1.42 -3.39
C VAL A 204 -5.76 0.94 -4.73
N ALA A 205 -6.42 -0.22 -4.76
CA ALA A 205 -7.04 -0.73 -5.98
C ALA A 205 -8.13 0.19 -6.54
N LEU A 206 -8.94 0.78 -5.66
CA LEU A 206 -9.98 1.75 -6.04
C LEU A 206 -9.36 3.02 -6.62
N SER A 207 -8.34 3.58 -5.96
CA SER A 207 -7.64 4.78 -6.42
C SER A 207 -7.00 4.58 -7.80
N LEU A 208 -6.31 3.47 -7.99
CA LEU A 208 -5.71 3.12 -9.29
C LEU A 208 -6.78 2.90 -10.37
N GLY A 209 -7.91 2.28 -10.02
CA GLY A 209 -9.05 2.13 -10.92
C GLY A 209 -9.66 3.47 -11.36
N ASP A 210 -9.79 4.43 -10.44
CA ASP A 210 -10.26 5.78 -10.76
C ASP A 210 -9.27 6.54 -11.64
N ALA A 211 -7.97 6.42 -11.38
CA ALA A 211 -6.92 6.97 -12.23
C ALA A 211 -6.98 6.38 -13.66
N LEU A 212 -7.13 5.06 -13.77
CA LEU A 212 -7.27 4.36 -15.04
C LEU A 212 -8.52 4.84 -15.80
N ALA A 213 -9.65 5.03 -15.12
CA ALA A 213 -10.89 5.51 -15.72
C ALA A 213 -10.75 6.93 -16.28
N ILE A 214 -10.23 7.86 -15.48
CA ILE A 214 -10.03 9.26 -15.88
C ILE A 214 -9.03 9.36 -17.04
N ALA A 215 -7.92 8.62 -16.98
CA ALA A 215 -6.92 8.61 -18.05
C ALA A 215 -7.49 8.04 -19.36
N THR A 216 -8.26 6.95 -19.29
CA THR A 216 -8.92 6.35 -20.45
C THR A 216 -9.95 7.28 -21.07
N ALA A 217 -10.80 7.90 -20.24
CA ALA A 217 -11.80 8.87 -20.71
C ALA A 217 -11.15 10.09 -21.37
N ARG A 218 -10.08 10.64 -20.77
CA ARG A 218 -9.27 11.70 -21.38
C ARG A 218 -8.78 11.30 -22.76
N LYS A 219 -8.17 10.12 -22.89
CA LYS A 219 -7.66 9.63 -24.18
C LYS A 219 -8.77 9.46 -25.22
N LEU A 220 -9.92 8.89 -24.84
CA LEU A 220 -11.06 8.69 -25.73
C LEU A 220 -11.66 10.01 -26.21
N HIS A 221 -11.90 10.95 -25.30
CA HIS A 221 -12.69 12.14 -25.61
C HIS A 221 -11.85 13.25 -26.24
N THR A 222 -10.59 13.42 -25.84
CA THR A 222 -9.66 14.36 -26.49
C THR A 222 -9.46 14.01 -27.96
N ALA A 223 -9.42 12.72 -28.32
CA ALA A 223 -9.34 12.30 -29.73
C ALA A 223 -10.59 12.70 -30.55
N THR A 224 -11.73 12.94 -29.91
CA THR A 224 -12.99 13.39 -30.55
C THR A 224 -13.21 14.91 -30.48
N GLY A 225 -12.25 15.66 -29.92
CA GLY A 225 -12.36 17.10 -29.72
C GLY A 225 -13.30 17.52 -28.59
N LYS A 226 -13.76 16.58 -27.75
CA LYS A 226 -14.61 16.84 -26.58
C LYS A 226 -13.79 16.83 -25.30
N SER A 227 -14.11 17.72 -24.37
CA SER A 227 -13.54 17.63 -23.03
C SER A 227 -14.18 16.46 -22.25
N PRO A 228 -13.45 15.80 -21.33
CA PRO A 228 -14.04 14.81 -20.44
C PRO A 228 -15.25 15.32 -19.65
N ALA A 229 -15.27 16.62 -19.32
CA ALA A 229 -16.37 17.26 -18.62
C ALA A 229 -17.65 17.33 -19.48
N GLU A 230 -17.52 17.59 -20.78
CA GLU A 230 -18.67 17.57 -21.71
C GLU A 230 -19.25 16.17 -21.87
N VAL A 231 -18.39 15.16 -21.94
CA VAL A 231 -18.86 13.77 -22.05
C VAL A 231 -19.52 13.31 -20.76
N PHE A 232 -18.90 13.59 -19.60
CA PHE A 232 -19.51 13.33 -18.30
C PHE A 232 -20.89 13.98 -18.19
N ARG A 233 -21.06 15.22 -18.66
CA ARG A 233 -22.36 15.92 -18.67
C ARG A 233 -23.44 15.14 -19.44
N GLY A 234 -23.09 14.53 -20.58
CA GLY A 234 -24.02 13.75 -21.40
C GLY A 234 -24.53 12.47 -20.74
N PHE A 235 -23.76 11.88 -19.82
CA PHE A 235 -24.13 10.63 -19.14
C PHE A 235 -24.87 10.84 -17.80
N HIS A 236 -25.10 12.09 -17.37
CA HIS A 236 -25.75 12.43 -16.10
C HIS A 236 -26.97 13.36 -16.26
N PRO A 237 -28.05 12.92 -16.93
CA PRO A 237 -29.20 13.78 -17.24
C PRO A 237 -30.05 14.20 -16.01
N GLY A 238 -29.92 13.52 -14.87
CA GLY A 238 -30.78 13.73 -13.69
C GLY A 238 -30.06 14.03 -12.37
N GLY A 239 -28.74 14.24 -12.39
CA GLY A 239 -27.92 14.44 -11.18
C GLY A 239 -27.55 15.91 -10.91
N ALA A 240 -27.37 16.26 -9.64
CA ALA A 240 -26.90 17.60 -9.23
C ALA A 240 -25.56 18.01 -9.87
N ILE A 241 -24.70 17.04 -10.21
CA ILE A 241 -23.40 17.26 -10.86
C ILE A 241 -23.57 17.65 -12.34
N GLY A 242 -24.60 17.15 -13.03
CA GLY A 242 -24.97 17.60 -14.37
C GLY A 242 -25.55 19.02 -14.37
N ALA A 243 -26.35 19.35 -13.34
CA ALA A 243 -26.99 20.66 -13.18
C ALA A 243 -26.01 21.79 -12.79
N ALA A 244 -24.99 21.50 -11.98
CA ALA A 244 -24.01 22.50 -11.55
C ALA A 244 -23.13 23.01 -12.72
N ALA A 245 -22.87 22.17 -13.74
CA ALA A 245 -22.09 22.57 -14.91
C ALA A 245 -22.93 23.26 -16.01
N THR A 246 -24.26 23.18 -15.97
CA THR A 246 -25.15 23.85 -16.94
C THR A 246 -25.35 25.35 -16.68
N ALA A 247 -24.99 25.85 -15.49
CA ALA A 247 -25.17 27.26 -15.14
C ALA A 247 -24.19 28.23 -15.83
N ALA A 248 -23.17 27.71 -16.54
CA ALA A 248 -22.16 28.54 -17.21
C ALA A 248 -22.54 28.97 -18.64
N GLU A 249 -23.63 28.44 -19.22
CA GLU A 249 -24.05 28.77 -20.59
C GLU A 249 -25.56 29.05 -20.65
N THR A 250 -25.99 30.26 -20.28
CA THR A 250 -27.26 30.81 -20.79
C THR A 250 -27.26 32.34 -20.75
N PRO A 251 -27.36 33.05 -21.89
CA PRO A 251 -27.64 34.48 -21.93
C PRO A 251 -29.09 34.78 -21.52
N LEU A 252 -29.30 35.87 -20.77
CA LEU A 252 -30.60 36.36 -20.33
C LEU A 252 -31.58 36.68 -21.47
N THR A 253 -32.84 36.25 -21.34
CA THR A 253 -34.04 37.06 -21.64
C THR A 253 -35.21 36.62 -20.75
N THR A 254 -36.03 37.60 -20.35
CA THR A 254 -36.98 37.65 -19.21
C THR A 254 -38.41 37.16 -19.57
N PRO A 255 -39.50 37.41 -18.80
CA PRO A 255 -40.07 36.49 -17.80
C PRO A 255 -41.59 36.19 -17.99
N SER A 256 -42.12 35.09 -17.43
CA SER A 256 -43.51 35.08 -16.90
C SER A 256 -43.87 33.87 -16.00
N SER A 257 -44.51 34.21 -14.87
CA SER A 257 -45.63 33.54 -14.17
C SER A 257 -45.59 32.03 -13.84
N GLY A 258 -45.36 31.75 -12.54
CA GLY A 258 -46.35 31.15 -11.63
C GLY A 258 -46.65 29.65 -11.70
N MET A 259 -46.13 28.86 -10.75
CA MET A 259 -46.90 28.30 -9.63
C MET A 259 -46.06 27.35 -8.77
N SER A 260 -46.38 27.38 -7.49
CA SER A 260 -45.71 26.77 -6.34
C SER A 260 -46.02 25.27 -6.19
N THR A 261 -45.00 24.45 -5.87
CA THR A 261 -45.12 23.35 -4.90
C THR A 261 -43.81 23.19 -4.13
N ARG A 262 -43.95 22.80 -2.85
CA ARG A 262 -43.04 23.04 -1.72
C ARG A 262 -41.72 22.25 -1.79
N ALA A 263 -40.61 22.94 -1.60
CA ALA A 263 -39.30 22.35 -1.29
C ALA A 263 -39.03 22.38 0.22
N PHE A 264 -38.47 21.28 0.73
CA PHE A 264 -37.85 21.20 2.05
C PHE A 264 -36.56 22.02 2.02
N ASP A 265 -36.49 23.07 2.84
CA ASP A 265 -35.26 23.83 3.07
C ASP A 265 -34.26 22.97 3.85
N SER A 266 -33.11 22.71 3.25
CA SER A 266 -31.88 22.38 3.96
C SER A 266 -30.87 23.48 3.66
N PRO A 267 -30.26 24.14 4.65
CA PRO A 267 -29.29 25.18 4.39
C PRO A 267 -28.00 24.55 3.86
N ALA A 268 -27.81 24.62 2.54
CA ALA A 268 -26.53 24.43 1.91
C ALA A 268 -25.71 25.71 2.10
N SER A 269 -24.75 25.70 3.01
CA SER A 269 -23.64 26.64 2.96
C SER A 269 -22.66 26.13 1.89
N SER A 270 -22.92 26.50 0.64
CA SER A 270 -21.99 26.35 -0.47
C SER A 270 -20.88 27.39 -0.33
N VAL A 271 -19.68 26.97 0.08
CA VAL A 271 -18.46 27.75 -0.11
C VAL A 271 -17.83 27.23 -1.40
N SER A 272 -18.15 27.90 -2.50
CA SER A 272 -17.42 27.77 -3.76
C SER A 272 -16.18 28.65 -3.66
N LEU A 273 -14.98 28.06 -3.61
CA LEU A 273 -13.74 28.80 -3.79
C LEU A 273 -13.17 28.51 -5.18
N PRO A 274 -12.90 29.54 -6.00
CA PRO A 274 -12.10 29.42 -7.21
C PRO A 274 -10.68 28.95 -6.87
N TRP A 275 -10.09 28.14 -7.74
CA TRP A 275 -8.80 27.46 -7.58
C TRP A 275 -7.56 28.39 -7.67
N GLU A 276 -7.72 29.72 -7.57
CA GLU A 276 -6.64 30.70 -7.74
C GLU A 276 -6.38 31.62 -6.52
N GLU A 277 -7.03 31.44 -5.37
CA GLU A 277 -6.86 32.33 -4.19
C GLU A 277 -6.40 31.63 -2.89
N ILE A 278 -5.69 30.50 -2.96
CA ILE A 278 -5.06 29.87 -1.78
C ILE A 278 -3.55 30.18 -1.76
N THR A 279 -3.20 31.46 -1.71
CA THR A 279 -1.86 31.92 -1.32
C THR A 279 -1.98 33.21 -0.53
N ASN A 280 -2.43 33.11 0.72
CA ASN A 280 -2.08 33.99 1.86
C ASN A 280 -3.18 33.93 2.93
N ASN A 281 -3.05 33.00 3.87
CA ASN A 281 -3.14 33.35 5.28
C ASN A 281 -2.65 32.17 6.14
N GLN A 282 -1.69 32.48 6.99
CA GLN A 282 -1.14 31.57 7.99
C GLN A 282 -2.21 31.25 9.03
N LEU A 283 -2.46 29.95 9.25
CA LEU A 283 -2.75 29.31 10.54
C LEU A 283 -2.89 27.78 10.36
N ILE A 284 -1.95 27.18 9.63
CA ILE A 284 -1.69 25.73 9.65
C ILE A 284 -0.17 25.61 9.73
N PRO A 285 0.41 24.96 10.76
CA PRO A 285 1.86 24.74 10.78
C PRO A 285 2.24 23.98 9.50
N PRO A 286 3.37 24.31 8.85
CA PRO A 286 3.74 23.69 7.59
C PRO A 286 3.78 22.17 7.76
N PHE A 287 2.96 21.48 6.97
CA PHE A 287 3.10 20.05 6.74
C PHE A 287 4.51 19.85 6.18
N ASN A 288 5.41 19.30 7.01
CA ASN A 288 6.75 18.95 6.59
C ASN A 288 6.62 17.94 5.43
N LEU A 289 6.90 18.42 4.22
CA LEU A 289 7.43 17.58 3.15
C LEU A 289 8.57 16.78 3.78
N GLN A 290 8.46 15.45 3.71
CA GLN A 290 9.49 14.54 4.18
C GLN A 290 10.85 15.01 3.67
N SER A 291 11.86 14.95 4.55
CA SER A 291 13.26 15.21 4.21
C SER A 291 13.61 14.50 2.89
N PRO A 292 14.50 15.07 2.04
CA PRO A 292 15.00 14.39 0.85
C PRO A 292 15.38 12.94 1.19
N PRO A 293 15.14 11.95 0.31
CA PRO A 293 15.34 10.53 0.61
C PRO A 293 16.75 10.21 1.15
N GLU A 294 17.74 11.03 0.80
CA GLU A 294 19.13 10.96 1.27
C GLU A 294 19.31 11.31 2.77
N GLN A 295 18.35 12.00 3.39
CA GLN A 295 18.41 12.50 4.78
C GLN A 295 17.39 11.80 5.72
N ARG A 296 16.69 10.76 5.25
CA ARG A 296 15.76 10.00 6.11
C ARG A 296 16.56 9.21 7.14
N ALA A 297 16.26 9.44 8.42
CA ALA A 297 16.81 8.68 9.54
C ALA A 297 16.05 7.35 9.71
N ILE A 298 16.65 6.41 10.47
CA ILE A 298 16.01 5.15 10.83
C ILE A 298 14.79 5.44 11.70
N SER A 299 13.63 4.90 11.31
CA SER A 299 12.41 5.00 12.09
C SER A 299 12.24 3.77 12.99
N ARG A 300 11.64 3.94 14.19
CA ARG A 300 11.58 2.89 15.22
C ARG A 300 10.69 1.71 14.85
N ASP A 301 9.72 1.93 13.97
CA ASP A 301 8.84 0.93 13.36
C ASP A 301 9.59 -0.09 12.47
N MET A 302 10.75 0.29 11.94
CA MET A 302 11.64 -0.59 11.18
C MET A 302 12.43 -1.57 12.06
N LEU A 303 12.43 -1.38 13.38
CA LEU A 303 13.27 -2.12 14.33
C LEU A 303 12.43 -3.07 15.18
N VAL A 304 13.03 -4.20 15.54
CA VAL A 304 12.54 -5.08 16.61
C VAL A 304 13.45 -4.91 17.82
N ALA A 305 12.88 -4.53 18.97
CA ALA A 305 13.65 -4.34 20.18
C ALA A 305 14.20 -5.70 20.68
N LEU A 306 15.47 -5.75 21.10
CA LEU A 306 16.14 -7.01 21.47
C LEU A 306 15.46 -7.74 22.64
N ASP A 307 14.82 -7.01 23.55
CA ASP A 307 14.06 -7.54 24.68
C ASP A 307 12.73 -8.20 24.26
N GLN A 308 12.23 -7.89 23.07
CA GLN A 308 11.04 -8.50 22.49
C GLN A 308 11.33 -9.79 21.72
N ILE A 309 12.61 -10.12 21.49
CA ILE A 309 13.00 -11.28 20.72
C ILE A 309 13.06 -12.51 21.64
N PRO A 310 12.24 -13.54 21.40
CA PRO A 310 12.22 -14.73 22.24
C PRO A 310 13.48 -15.56 22.01
N THR A 311 13.94 -16.24 23.06
CA THR A 311 15.00 -17.25 22.97
C THR A 311 14.38 -18.63 22.77
N ALA A 312 14.72 -19.31 21.69
CA ALA A 312 14.33 -20.70 21.48
C ALA A 312 15.02 -21.60 22.50
N SER A 313 14.24 -22.44 23.16
CA SER A 313 14.73 -23.40 24.14
C SER A 313 14.22 -24.78 23.77
N ALA A 314 15.02 -25.81 24.08
CA ALA A 314 14.62 -27.19 23.91
C ALA A 314 13.45 -27.51 24.87
N SER A 315 12.57 -28.43 24.45
CA SER A 315 11.48 -28.92 25.28
C SER A 315 11.99 -29.42 26.65
N PRO A 316 11.26 -29.24 27.77
CA PRO A 316 11.72 -29.56 29.12
C PRO A 316 12.06 -31.04 29.38
N SER A 317 11.75 -31.93 28.44
CA SER A 317 12.12 -33.35 28.44
C SER A 317 13.47 -33.65 27.78
N GLN A 318 14.19 -32.64 27.28
CA GLN A 318 15.44 -32.77 26.53
C GLN A 318 16.60 -32.03 27.21
N SER A 319 17.82 -32.47 26.93
CA SER A 319 19.04 -31.86 27.46
C SER A 319 19.19 -30.39 27.02
N PRO A 320 19.61 -29.47 27.93
CA PRO A 320 19.81 -28.07 27.60
C PRO A 320 20.94 -27.92 26.56
N GLY A 321 20.61 -27.38 25.39
CA GLY A 321 21.55 -27.17 24.27
C GLY A 321 21.15 -27.83 22.94
N ASP A 322 19.97 -28.46 22.88
CA ASP A 322 19.56 -29.29 21.74
C ASP A 322 18.30 -28.75 21.02
N VAL A 323 18.39 -27.51 20.53
CA VAL A 323 17.27 -26.82 19.88
C VAL A 323 17.03 -27.43 18.49
N ARG A 324 15.79 -27.84 18.21
CA ARG A 324 15.36 -28.34 16.89
C ARG A 324 14.88 -27.20 16.00
N LEU A 325 14.85 -27.44 14.69
CA LEU A 325 14.22 -26.51 13.75
C LEU A 325 12.75 -26.25 14.09
N LEU A 326 12.02 -27.28 14.53
CA LEU A 326 10.65 -27.14 15.02
C LEU A 326 10.54 -26.18 16.21
N ASP A 327 11.49 -26.22 17.16
CA ASP A 327 11.47 -25.34 18.33
C ASP A 327 11.66 -23.87 17.92
N ILE A 328 12.52 -23.59 16.94
CA ILE A 328 12.70 -22.25 16.36
C ILE A 328 11.40 -21.77 15.70
N LEU A 329 10.77 -22.61 14.88
CA LEU A 329 9.53 -22.27 14.18
C LEU A 329 8.38 -22.03 15.14
N LEU A 330 8.21 -22.89 16.15
CA LEU A 330 7.20 -22.72 17.19
C LEU A 330 7.45 -21.44 17.99
N THR A 331 8.71 -21.15 18.34
CA THR A 331 9.09 -19.93 19.05
C THR A 331 8.74 -18.68 18.23
N ALA A 332 9.01 -18.68 16.91
CA ALA A 332 8.65 -17.58 16.02
C ALA A 332 7.13 -17.39 15.91
N ILE A 333 6.37 -18.48 15.76
CA ILE A 333 4.91 -18.45 15.64
C ILE A 333 4.23 -17.98 16.94
N GLN A 334 4.76 -18.41 18.09
CA GLN A 334 4.20 -18.07 19.40
C GLN A 334 4.50 -16.61 19.82
N ASN A 335 5.45 -15.94 19.18
CA ASN A 335 5.87 -14.58 19.50
C ASN A 335 5.77 -13.67 18.26
N PRO A 336 4.56 -13.37 17.78
CA PRO A 336 4.36 -12.61 16.53
C PRO A 336 4.97 -11.20 16.59
N ASN A 337 5.02 -10.58 17.78
CA ASN A 337 5.63 -9.26 17.98
C ASN A 337 7.12 -9.21 17.66
N ALA A 338 7.82 -10.35 17.71
CA ALA A 338 9.22 -10.44 17.35
C ALA A 338 9.44 -10.46 15.82
N LYS A 339 8.39 -10.33 14.99
CA LYS A 339 8.45 -10.34 13.51
C LYS A 339 9.25 -11.53 12.95
N SER A 340 9.15 -12.71 13.56
CA SER A 340 9.94 -13.91 13.22
C SER A 340 11.46 -13.81 13.48
N TRP A 341 11.90 -12.91 14.36
CA TRP A 341 13.24 -12.98 14.94
C TRP A 341 13.26 -13.97 16.10
N VAL A 342 14.33 -14.76 16.20
CA VAL A 342 14.51 -15.74 17.29
C VAL A 342 15.96 -15.74 17.76
N LEU A 343 16.18 -15.70 19.07
CA LEU A 343 17.51 -15.88 19.69
C LEU A 343 17.77 -17.37 19.96
N LEU A 344 19.01 -17.81 19.76
CA LEU A 344 19.47 -19.12 20.26
C LEU A 344 20.27 -18.97 21.56
N SER A 345 20.99 -17.87 21.66
CA SER A 345 21.72 -17.45 22.84
C SER A 345 21.72 -15.92 22.91
N PRO A 346 22.11 -15.29 24.03
CA PRO A 346 22.19 -13.83 24.12
C PRO A 346 23.10 -13.17 23.07
N SER A 347 23.96 -13.94 22.41
CA SER A 347 24.91 -13.48 21.39
C SER A 347 24.63 -14.02 19.98
N GLU A 348 23.55 -14.77 19.77
CA GLU A 348 23.27 -15.45 18.51
C GLU A 348 21.80 -15.33 18.12
N ILE A 349 21.55 -14.83 16.91
CA ILE A 349 20.20 -14.53 16.43
C ILE A 349 19.93 -15.20 15.09
N ILE A 350 18.67 -15.57 14.86
CA ILE A 350 18.15 -16.09 13.60
C ILE A 350 17.23 -15.04 12.98
N PRO A 351 17.60 -14.47 11.83
CA PRO A 351 16.76 -13.53 11.09
C PRO A 351 15.52 -14.19 10.45
N PRO A 352 14.40 -13.47 10.29
CA PRO A 352 13.19 -13.91 9.59
C PRO A 352 13.39 -14.61 8.24
N ARG A 353 14.29 -14.14 7.37
CA ARG A 353 14.61 -14.79 6.07
C ARG A 353 15.20 -16.18 6.26
N HIS A 354 16.04 -16.35 7.28
CA HIS A 354 16.63 -17.64 7.58
C HIS A 354 15.56 -18.61 8.08
N ILE A 355 14.61 -18.13 8.90
CA ILE A 355 13.45 -18.93 9.31
C ILE A 355 12.58 -19.32 8.11
N ARG A 356 12.31 -18.38 7.19
CA ARG A 356 11.54 -18.67 5.97
C ARG A 356 12.24 -19.69 5.07
N ALA A 357 13.56 -19.65 4.97
CA ALA A 357 14.32 -20.63 4.19
C ALA A 357 14.15 -22.06 4.72
N LEU A 358 13.95 -22.24 6.04
CA LEU A 358 13.67 -23.54 6.66
C LEU A 358 12.34 -24.14 6.20
N LEU A 359 11.37 -23.32 5.77
CA LEU A 359 10.04 -23.77 5.33
C LEU A 359 10.00 -24.27 3.87
N SER A 360 11.16 -24.36 3.20
CA SER A 360 11.26 -24.85 1.82
C SER A 360 10.91 -26.35 1.73
N PRO A 361 10.28 -26.83 0.64
CA PRO A 361 9.83 -28.22 0.52
C PRO A 361 11.00 -29.22 0.63
N GLY A 362 11.00 -30.08 1.66
CA GLY A 362 12.00 -31.13 1.87
C GLY A 362 12.87 -31.01 3.13
N GLY A 363 12.65 -30.00 3.98
CA GLY A 363 13.35 -29.87 5.27
C GLY A 363 12.86 -30.85 6.35
N ASP A 364 13.78 -31.52 7.02
CA ASP A 364 13.49 -32.35 8.21
C ASP A 364 13.38 -31.46 9.45
N MET A 365 12.17 -31.26 9.95
CA MET A 365 11.87 -30.36 11.08
C MET A 365 12.36 -30.88 12.43
N ASP A 366 12.68 -32.18 12.52
CA ASP A 366 13.31 -32.78 13.70
C ASP A 366 14.83 -32.62 13.70
N MET A 367 15.41 -32.08 12.62
CA MET A 367 16.85 -31.81 12.55
C MET A 367 17.28 -30.78 13.60
N ARG A 368 18.45 -31.03 14.19
CA ARG A 368 19.04 -30.14 15.20
C ARG A 368 19.74 -28.98 14.54
N VAL A 369 19.71 -27.81 15.18
CA VAL A 369 20.41 -26.61 14.69
C VAL A 369 21.90 -26.88 14.48
N SER A 370 22.55 -27.61 15.38
CA SER A 370 23.95 -28.00 15.28
C SER A 370 24.26 -28.85 14.04
N GLU A 371 23.35 -29.75 13.66
CA GLU A 371 23.47 -30.58 12.47
C GLU A 371 23.26 -29.78 11.18
N VAL A 372 22.34 -28.80 11.20
CA VAL A 372 22.10 -27.91 10.06
C VAL A 372 23.32 -27.03 9.79
N ILE A 373 23.93 -26.49 10.85
CA ILE A 373 25.17 -25.71 10.78
C ILE A 373 26.32 -26.59 10.24
N ALA A 374 26.43 -27.84 10.71
CA ALA A 374 27.47 -28.76 10.24
C ALA A 374 27.30 -29.17 8.77
N LYS A 375 26.06 -29.33 8.28
CA LYS A 375 25.75 -29.71 6.90
C LYS A 375 25.95 -28.55 5.90
N ASN A 376 25.73 -27.31 6.32
CA ASN A 376 25.77 -26.13 5.45
C ASN A 376 26.65 -25.01 6.03
N PRO A 377 27.99 -25.19 6.06
CA PRO A 377 28.90 -24.20 6.63
C PRO A 377 28.95 -22.87 5.84
N GLY A 378 28.45 -22.84 4.60
CA GLY A 378 28.48 -21.66 3.71
C GLY A 378 27.25 -20.74 3.80
N THR A 379 26.15 -21.17 4.42
CA THR A 379 24.93 -20.38 4.61
C THR A 379 24.60 -20.33 6.11
N PRO A 380 25.05 -19.27 6.82
CA PRO A 380 24.91 -19.23 8.27
C PRO A 380 23.45 -19.07 8.66
N LEU A 381 22.81 -20.16 9.08
CA LEU A 381 21.45 -20.15 9.66
C LEU A 381 21.36 -19.16 10.83
N VAL A 382 22.43 -19.09 11.62
CA VAL A 382 22.56 -18.30 12.84
C VAL A 382 23.59 -17.20 12.62
N VAL A 383 23.27 -15.99 13.04
CA VAL A 383 24.15 -14.81 12.92
C VAL A 383 24.66 -14.43 14.31
N PRO A 384 25.97 -14.61 14.60
CA PRO A 384 26.55 -14.18 15.86
C PRO A 384 26.63 -12.65 15.93
N GLN A 385 26.56 -12.09 17.14
CA GLN A 385 26.61 -10.66 17.41
C GLN A 385 27.87 -9.97 16.86
N SER A 386 28.99 -10.71 16.77
CA SER A 386 30.24 -10.22 16.17
C SER A 386 30.13 -9.88 14.68
N LYS A 387 29.10 -10.38 14.00
CA LYS A 387 28.82 -10.12 12.58
C LYS A 387 27.72 -9.07 12.35
N TRP A 388 27.18 -8.47 13.40
CA TRP A 388 26.13 -7.46 13.24
C TRP A 388 26.74 -6.12 12.81
N LEU A 389 26.08 -5.43 11.89
CA LEU A 389 26.44 -4.07 11.53
C LEU A 389 25.87 -3.10 12.57
N LEU A 390 26.73 -2.45 13.35
CA LEU A 390 26.34 -1.46 14.35
C LEU A 390 26.18 -0.06 13.73
N VAL A 391 24.99 0.51 13.81
CA VAL A 391 24.66 1.84 13.29
C VAL A 391 24.07 2.73 14.38
N ALA A 392 24.40 4.02 14.36
CA ALA A 392 23.75 4.98 15.26
C ALA A 392 22.35 5.29 14.74
N ASP A 393 21.39 5.60 15.62
CA ASP A 393 20.03 6.04 15.22
C ASP A 393 20.01 7.29 14.35
N SER A 394 21.03 8.15 14.49
CA SER A 394 21.28 9.33 13.67
C SER A 394 21.89 9.03 12.29
N THR A 395 22.25 7.79 11.99
CA THR A 395 22.85 7.42 10.69
C THR A 395 21.80 7.51 9.58
N PRO A 396 22.03 8.26 8.49
CA PRO A 396 21.10 8.32 7.37
C PRO A 396 20.90 6.96 6.70
N LEU A 397 19.66 6.63 6.31
CA LEU A 397 19.32 5.35 5.67
C LEU A 397 20.12 5.09 4.39
N ALA A 398 20.45 6.14 3.62
CA ALA A 398 21.24 6.03 2.39
C ALA A 398 22.67 5.51 2.66
N GLU A 399 23.28 5.90 3.77
CA GLU A 399 24.61 5.45 4.17
C GLU A 399 24.59 3.98 4.59
N ILE A 400 23.55 3.57 5.30
CA ILE A 400 23.33 2.18 5.71
C ILE A 400 23.13 1.30 4.48
N ARG A 401 22.25 1.71 3.56
CA ARG A 401 22.00 1.01 2.28
C ARG A 401 23.26 0.83 1.46
N ARG A 402 24.11 1.86 1.37
CA ARG A 402 25.40 1.77 0.69
C ARG A 402 26.30 0.73 1.34
N THR A 403 26.45 0.79 2.66
CA THR A 403 27.30 -0.14 3.43
C THR A 403 26.84 -1.59 3.26
N VAL A 404 25.54 -1.84 3.33
CA VAL A 404 24.95 -3.16 3.10
C VAL A 404 25.21 -3.63 1.67
N SER A 405 24.97 -2.78 0.67
CA SER A 405 25.18 -3.10 -0.75
C SER A 405 26.63 -3.43 -1.07
N GLU A 406 27.59 -2.71 -0.49
CA GLU A 406 29.02 -2.95 -0.64
C GLU A 406 29.43 -4.29 0.01
N SER A 407 28.83 -4.65 1.14
CA SER A 407 29.12 -5.92 1.83
C SER A 407 28.60 -7.16 1.07
N ARG A 408 27.57 -6.99 0.23
CA ARG A 408 26.87 -8.09 -0.46
C ARG A 408 27.75 -8.91 -1.39
N ASN A 409 28.75 -8.26 -2.00
CA ASN A 409 29.72 -8.91 -2.91
C ASN A 409 31.03 -9.32 -2.19
N GLY A 410 31.12 -9.11 -0.88
CA GLY A 410 32.26 -9.48 -0.05
C GLY A 410 32.21 -10.93 0.44
N SER A 411 33.22 -11.34 1.21
CA SER A 411 33.31 -12.68 1.78
C SER A 411 32.39 -12.92 3.00
N ASP A 412 31.82 -11.85 3.58
CA ASP A 412 30.92 -11.93 4.74
C ASP A 412 29.82 -10.86 4.59
N PRO A 413 28.67 -11.19 3.96
CA PRO A 413 27.60 -10.24 3.73
C PRO A 413 26.89 -9.88 5.03
N VAL A 414 26.57 -8.60 5.20
CA VAL A 414 25.80 -8.14 6.36
C VAL A 414 24.36 -8.62 6.24
N SER A 415 23.90 -9.39 7.22
CA SER A 415 22.52 -9.89 7.31
C SER A 415 21.71 -9.22 8.42
N VAL A 416 22.36 -8.79 9.50
CA VAL A 416 21.74 -8.18 10.68
C VAL A 416 22.33 -6.79 10.92
N ILE A 417 21.44 -5.81 11.08
CA ILE A 417 21.80 -4.44 11.44
C ILE A 417 21.27 -4.18 12.85
N ALA A 418 22.15 -3.74 13.74
CA ALA A 418 21.80 -3.38 15.11
C ALA A 418 21.92 -1.87 15.30
N VAL A 419 20.82 -1.24 15.71
CA VAL A 419 20.74 0.20 15.90
C VAL A 419 20.97 0.54 17.36
N VAL A 420 21.88 1.46 17.61
CA VAL A 420 22.24 1.94 18.96
C VAL A 420 22.02 3.45 19.07
N LYS A 421 21.72 3.95 20.28
CA LYS A 421 21.63 5.41 20.52
C LYS A 421 23.00 6.08 20.39
N ASP A 422 24.06 5.39 20.82
CA ASP A 422 25.43 5.90 20.76
C ASP A 422 26.41 4.76 20.44
N LYS A 423 27.23 4.96 19.40
CA LYS A 423 28.29 4.00 19.02
C LYS A 423 29.36 3.85 20.11
N ALA A 424 29.55 4.86 20.97
CA ALA A 424 30.50 4.80 22.09
C ALA A 424 29.97 3.98 23.30
N SER A 425 28.67 3.69 23.34
CA SER A 425 28.03 2.89 24.39
C SER A 425 27.25 1.72 23.78
N PRO A 426 27.91 0.56 23.58
CA PRO A 426 27.28 -0.62 22.97
C PRO A 426 26.16 -1.24 23.81
N ALA A 427 25.91 -0.76 25.04
CA ALA A 427 24.78 -1.19 25.86
C ALA A 427 23.45 -0.46 25.51
N SER A 428 23.47 0.47 24.56
CA SER A 428 22.32 1.32 24.20
C SER A 428 21.54 0.84 22.98
N PHE A 429 21.28 -0.47 22.87
CA PHE A 429 20.51 -1.04 21.77
C PHE A 429 19.08 -0.48 21.73
N LEU A 430 18.67 -0.04 20.54
CA LEU A 430 17.31 0.35 20.22
C LEU A 430 16.54 -0.81 19.59
N GLY A 431 17.22 -1.62 18.78
CA GLY A 431 16.65 -2.80 18.14
C GLY A 431 17.50 -3.30 16.99
N VAL A 432 17.02 -4.34 16.34
CA VAL A 432 17.63 -4.97 15.17
C VAL A 432 16.69 -4.95 13.97
N MET A 433 17.26 -5.00 12.78
CA MET A 433 16.54 -5.16 11.52
C MET A 433 17.35 -6.00 10.53
N GLU A 434 16.68 -6.55 9.51
CA GLU A 434 17.38 -7.29 8.45
C GLU A 434 17.99 -6.32 7.45
N ALA A 435 19.19 -6.65 7.00
CA ALA A 435 19.88 -5.85 6.00
C ALA A 435 19.15 -5.83 4.65
N GLU A 436 18.51 -6.93 4.28
CA GLU A 436 17.76 -7.07 3.02
C GLU A 436 16.46 -6.24 3.00
N ASP A 437 15.85 -5.98 4.16
CA ASP A 437 14.65 -5.14 4.24
C ASP A 437 14.94 -3.67 3.85
N LEU A 438 16.21 -3.25 3.87
CA LEU A 438 16.64 -1.95 3.35
C LEU A 438 16.85 -1.92 1.84
N LEU A 439 17.01 -3.08 1.19
CA LEU A 439 17.31 -3.22 -0.23
C LEU A 439 16.06 -3.52 -1.06
N ASP A 440 15.07 -4.18 -0.48
CA ASP A 440 13.81 -4.56 -1.12
C ASP A 440 12.74 -3.43 -1.15
N GLY A 441 13.05 -2.22 -0.64
CA GLY A 441 12.08 -1.13 -0.41
C GLY A 441 12.45 0.27 -0.87
#